data_AF-A0A397GDV3-F1
#
_entry.id   AF-A0A397GDV3-F1
#
_cell.length_a   1.000
_cell.length_b   1.000
_cell.length_c   1.000
_cell.angle_alpha   90.00
_cell.angle_beta   90.00
_cell.angle_gamma   90.00
#
_symmetry.space_group_name_H-M   'P 1'
#
loop_
_entity.id
_entity.type
_entity.pdbx_description
1 polymer ?
#
loop_
_entity_poly.entity_id
_entity_poly.type
_entity_poly.pdbx_seq_one_letter_code
_entity_poly.pdbx_strand_id
1 'polypeptide(L)'
;MNFHKHYLELFKKLPPSIKKNIWNRLTSRVHNPLSEEQASSINPDIETLLTSEIDKYTKKKNLQRRTKTILDNPRSNLDHSRLNLDHPRLNLDYFRSNLDQTEINLRPNLDQTEINLRPDLQITNSEDEINARVKEATEAMHQRFIETTQETLNSIKQQKDAECNQIRLDMAHKSRNLFEHTLKKYIRDGTIYNLIHLLEEKDGTLYPDTSLLTHKLRREKKN
;
A
#
# COMPACT_ATOMS: atom_id res chain seq x y z
N MET A 1 -18.96 -12.17 -33.72
CA MET A 1 -18.26 -12.87 -32.62
C MET A 1 -19.05 -14.10 -32.24
N ASN A 2 -19.04 -15.13 -33.08
CA ASN A 2 -19.77 -16.36 -32.77
C ASN A 2 -18.75 -17.47 -32.56
N PHE A 3 -18.52 -17.83 -31.30
CA PHE A 3 -17.74 -19.03 -30.99
C PHE A 3 -18.67 -20.24 -31.02
N HIS A 4 -18.11 -21.43 -31.30
CA HIS A 4 -18.89 -22.65 -31.26
C HIS A 4 -19.60 -22.84 -29.90
N LYS A 5 -20.82 -23.39 -29.94
CA LYS A 5 -21.65 -23.66 -28.74
C LYS A 5 -20.91 -24.49 -27.68
N HIS A 6 -19.97 -25.33 -28.11
CA HIS A 6 -19.10 -26.15 -27.28
C HIS A 6 -18.31 -25.35 -26.22
N TYR A 7 -17.96 -24.09 -26.51
CA TYR A 7 -17.18 -23.24 -25.61
C TYR A 7 -18.02 -22.41 -24.64
N LEU A 8 -19.36 -22.49 -24.71
CA LEU A 8 -20.25 -21.68 -23.88
C LEU A 8 -19.98 -21.85 -22.38
N GLU A 9 -19.69 -23.07 -21.92
CA GLU A 9 -19.39 -23.35 -20.51
C GLU A 9 -18.06 -22.71 -20.06
N LEU A 10 -17.07 -22.63 -20.95
CA LEU A 10 -15.82 -21.92 -20.69
C LEU A 10 -16.05 -20.41 -20.68
N PHE A 11 -16.87 -19.90 -21.59
CA PHE A 11 -17.20 -18.48 -21.64
C PHE A 11 -18.00 -17.99 -20.43
N LYS A 12 -18.83 -18.82 -19.79
CA LYS A 12 -19.52 -18.42 -18.55
C LYS A 12 -18.54 -18.05 -17.43
N LYS A 13 -17.31 -18.56 -17.46
CA LYS A 13 -16.26 -18.31 -16.45
C LYS A 13 -15.45 -17.04 -16.69
N LEU A 14 -15.59 -16.40 -17.86
CA LEU A 14 -14.80 -15.24 -18.27
C LEU A 14 -15.65 -13.96 -18.38
N PRO A 15 -15.11 -12.78 -18.00
CA PRO A 15 -15.75 -11.49 -18.23
C PRO A 15 -15.73 -11.08 -19.71
N PRO A 16 -16.68 -10.22 -20.16
CA PRO A 16 -16.83 -9.84 -21.56
C PRO A 16 -15.58 -9.24 -22.22
N SER A 17 -14.77 -8.49 -21.46
CA SER A 17 -13.53 -7.87 -21.94
C SER A 17 -12.47 -8.91 -22.35
N ILE A 18 -12.36 -10.02 -21.60
CA ILE A 18 -11.42 -11.10 -21.91
C ILE A 18 -11.88 -11.89 -23.13
N LYS A 19 -13.19 -12.13 -23.27
CA LYS A 19 -13.76 -12.78 -24.47
C LYS A 19 -13.42 -12.01 -25.74
N LYS A 20 -13.60 -10.68 -25.69
CA LYS A 20 -13.26 -9.77 -26.80
C LYS A 20 -11.77 -9.80 -27.12
N ASN A 21 -10.90 -9.83 -26.11
CA ASN A 21 -9.46 -9.91 -26.32
C ASN A 21 -9.04 -11.25 -26.97
N ILE A 22 -9.62 -12.37 -26.52
CA ILE A 22 -9.35 -13.69 -27.09
C ILE A 22 -9.78 -13.74 -28.57
N TRP A 23 -10.97 -13.24 -28.89
CA TRP A 23 -11.42 -13.14 -30.28
C TRP A 23 -10.44 -12.37 -31.15
N ASN A 24 -10.02 -11.17 -30.70
CA ASN A 24 -9.04 -10.36 -31.43
C ASN A 24 -7.70 -11.08 -31.61
N ARG A 25 -7.25 -11.86 -30.62
CA ARG A 25 -5.99 -12.63 -30.73
C ARG A 25 -6.09 -13.79 -31.72
N LEU A 26 -7.27 -14.37 -31.89
CA LEU A 26 -7.51 -15.45 -32.86
C LEU A 26 -7.62 -14.90 -34.28
N THR A 27 -8.31 -13.77 -34.46
CA THR A 27 -8.57 -13.16 -35.78
C THR A 27 -7.45 -12.25 -36.28
N SER A 28 -6.63 -11.69 -35.38
CA SER A 28 -5.55 -10.74 -35.74
C SER A 28 -4.15 -11.32 -35.49
N ARG A 29 -4.01 -12.65 -35.45
CA ARG A 29 -2.72 -13.31 -35.24
C ARG A 29 -1.80 -13.08 -36.45
N VAL A 30 -0.60 -12.55 -36.21
CA VAL A 30 0.40 -12.23 -37.25
C VAL A 30 0.87 -13.47 -38.02
N HIS A 31 0.90 -14.63 -37.36
CA HIS A 31 1.15 -15.93 -37.98
C HIS A 31 -0.06 -16.85 -37.76
N ASN A 32 -0.68 -17.28 -38.86
CA ASN A 32 -1.84 -18.16 -38.93
C ASN A 32 -3.11 -17.62 -38.23
N PRO A 33 -3.73 -16.53 -38.76
CA PRO A 33 -5.02 -16.06 -38.30
C PRO A 33 -6.09 -17.13 -38.59
N LEU A 34 -6.90 -17.47 -37.59
CA LEU A 34 -8.01 -18.38 -37.78
C LEU A 34 -9.12 -17.64 -38.52
N SER A 35 -9.67 -18.25 -39.57
CA SER A 35 -10.86 -17.70 -40.24
C SER A 35 -12.06 -17.75 -39.28
N GLU A 36 -13.08 -16.93 -39.55
CA GLU A 36 -14.28 -16.89 -38.71
C GLU A 36 -14.97 -18.27 -38.62
N GLU A 37 -14.86 -19.09 -39.67
CA GLU A 37 -15.38 -20.46 -39.71
C GLU A 37 -14.57 -21.41 -38.81
N GLN A 38 -13.24 -21.27 -38.78
CA GLN A 38 -12.38 -22.07 -37.91
C GLN A 38 -12.51 -21.68 -36.44
N ALA A 39 -12.69 -20.38 -36.16
CA ALA A 39 -13.00 -19.86 -34.83
C ALA A 39 -14.40 -20.25 -34.34
N SER A 40 -15.32 -20.50 -35.29
CA SER A 40 -16.68 -21.00 -35.05
C SER A 40 -16.75 -22.53 -34.96
N SER A 41 -15.66 -23.25 -35.24
CA SER A 41 -15.57 -24.71 -35.17
C SER A 41 -14.85 -25.18 -33.89
N ILE A 42 -14.94 -26.47 -33.57
CA ILE A 42 -14.23 -27.05 -32.42
C ILE A 42 -12.77 -27.26 -32.81
N ASN A 43 -11.88 -26.41 -32.29
CA ASN A 43 -10.43 -26.48 -32.47
C ASN A 43 -9.72 -26.58 -31.10
N PRO A 44 -8.84 -27.59 -30.90
CA PRO A 44 -8.10 -27.76 -29.64
C PRO A 44 -7.20 -26.56 -29.28
N ASP A 45 -6.70 -25.81 -30.27
CA ASP A 45 -5.89 -24.60 -30.02
C ASP A 45 -6.72 -23.48 -29.36
N ILE A 46 -8.02 -23.42 -29.67
CA ILE A 46 -8.95 -22.47 -29.05
C ILE A 46 -9.24 -22.91 -27.62
N GLU A 47 -9.41 -24.21 -27.39
CA GLU A 47 -9.69 -24.77 -26.06
C GLU A 47 -8.51 -24.60 -25.09
N THR A 48 -7.29 -24.88 -25.54
CA THR A 48 -6.07 -24.68 -24.74
C THR A 48 -5.87 -23.21 -24.40
N LEU A 49 -6.09 -22.30 -25.35
CA LEU A 49 -6.02 -20.86 -25.12
C LEU A 49 -7.08 -20.40 -24.11
N LEU A 50 -8.34 -20.83 -24.27
CA LEU A 50 -9.43 -20.50 -23.35
C LEU A 50 -9.14 -20.99 -21.93
N THR A 51 -8.67 -22.23 -21.79
CA THR A 51 -8.32 -22.83 -20.49
C THR A 51 -7.20 -22.04 -19.83
N SER A 52 -6.15 -21.67 -20.57
CA SER A 52 -5.04 -20.89 -20.05
C SER A 52 -5.46 -19.49 -19.58
N GLU A 53 -6.39 -18.84 -20.27
CA GLU A 53 -6.91 -17.52 -19.89
C GLU A 53 -7.87 -17.59 -18.70
N ILE A 54 -8.65 -18.68 -18.58
CA ILE A 54 -9.45 -18.97 -17.38
C ILE A 54 -8.56 -19.15 -16.16
N ASP A 55 -7.46 -19.89 -16.29
CA ASP A 55 -6.50 -20.09 -15.21
C ASP A 55 -5.82 -18.78 -14.78
N LYS A 56 -5.36 -17.98 -15.75
CA LYS A 56 -4.79 -16.64 -15.46
C LYS A 56 -5.81 -15.73 -14.78
N TYR A 57 -7.04 -15.69 -15.28
CA TYR A 57 -8.10 -14.87 -14.70
C TYR A 57 -8.44 -15.33 -13.28
N THR A 58 -8.55 -16.64 -13.05
CA THR A 58 -8.85 -17.23 -11.74
C THR A 58 -7.74 -16.96 -10.73
N LYS A 59 -6.47 -17.15 -11.14
CA LYS A 59 -5.30 -16.80 -10.31
C LYS A 59 -5.31 -15.31 -9.94
N LYS A 60 -5.53 -14.43 -10.92
CA LYS A 60 -5.60 -12.97 -10.70
C LYS A 60 -6.76 -12.57 -9.78
N LYS A 61 -7.94 -13.20 -9.95
CA LYS A 61 -9.12 -12.98 -9.11
C LYS A 61 -8.92 -13.48 -7.68
N ASN A 62 -8.26 -14.62 -7.49
CA ASN A 62 -7.95 -15.15 -6.17
C ASN A 62 -6.89 -14.31 -5.46
N LEU A 63 -5.90 -13.78 -6.18
CA LEU A 63 -4.95 -12.81 -5.64
C LEU A 63 -5.67 -11.53 -5.19
N GLN A 64 -6.58 -11.00 -6.01
CA GLN A 64 -7.40 -9.84 -5.64
C GLN A 64 -8.31 -10.09 -4.43
N ARG A 65 -8.87 -11.31 -4.31
CA ARG A 65 -9.65 -11.70 -3.13
C ARG A 65 -8.78 -11.80 -1.89
N ARG A 66 -7.57 -12.36 -2.01
CA ARG A 66 -6.61 -12.47 -0.90
C ARG A 66 -6.13 -11.09 -0.44
N THR A 67 -5.85 -10.18 -1.38
CA THR A 67 -5.52 -8.79 -1.02
C THR A 67 -6.73 -8.06 -0.43
N LYS A 68 -7.96 -8.36 -0.87
CA LYS A 68 -9.18 -7.80 -0.29
C LYS A 68 -9.52 -8.35 1.10
N THR A 69 -9.36 -9.65 1.37
CA THR A 69 -9.53 -10.21 2.72
C THR A 69 -8.42 -9.78 3.68
N ILE A 70 -7.21 -9.51 3.18
CA ILE A 70 -6.16 -8.84 3.94
C ILE A 70 -6.51 -7.35 4.20
N LEU A 71 -7.38 -6.72 3.39
CA LEU A 71 -7.84 -5.33 3.54
C LEU A 71 -9.12 -5.16 4.38
N ASP A 72 -9.88 -6.22 4.63
CA ASP A 72 -11.07 -6.16 5.50
C ASP A 72 -10.73 -6.40 7.00
N ASN A 73 -9.61 -7.07 7.31
CA ASN A 73 -9.15 -7.27 8.70
C ASN A 73 -8.41 -6.07 9.36
N PRO A 74 -7.83 -5.08 8.65
CA PRO A 74 -7.29 -3.87 9.22
C PRO A 74 -8.27 -2.69 9.11
N ARG A 75 -9.53 -2.88 8.68
CA ARG A 75 -10.46 -1.77 8.47
C ARG A 75 -10.79 -1.02 9.78
N SER A 76 -10.60 -1.64 10.94
CA SER A 76 -10.65 -0.97 12.24
C SER A 76 -9.37 -0.21 12.62
N ASN A 77 -8.21 -0.53 12.01
CA ASN A 77 -6.94 0.16 12.26
C ASN A 77 -6.59 1.20 11.17
N LEU A 78 -7.19 1.11 9.98
CA LEU A 78 -6.98 2.04 8.87
C LEU A 78 -7.70 3.38 9.04
N ASP A 79 -8.75 3.46 9.87
CA ASP A 79 -9.36 4.76 10.20
C ASP A 79 -8.43 5.60 11.11
N HIS A 80 -7.55 4.95 11.89
CA HIS A 80 -6.51 5.65 12.65
C HIS A 80 -5.27 6.00 11.80
N SER A 81 -4.98 5.24 10.74
CA SER A 81 -3.89 5.55 9.80
C SER A 81 -4.29 6.54 8.69
N ARG A 82 -5.56 6.62 8.30
CA ARG A 82 -6.05 7.61 7.31
C ARG A 82 -5.92 9.04 7.82
N LEU A 83 -6.23 9.28 9.10
CA LEU A 83 -5.96 10.57 9.74
C LEU A 83 -4.47 10.95 9.69
N ASN A 84 -3.56 9.96 9.73
CA ASN A 84 -2.11 10.20 9.66
C ASN A 84 -1.54 10.33 8.23
N LEU A 85 -2.24 9.87 7.18
CA LEU A 85 -1.83 10.06 5.78
C LEU A 85 -2.41 11.34 5.14
N ASP A 86 -3.45 11.91 5.73
CA ASP A 86 -3.99 13.20 5.30
C ASP A 86 -3.07 14.37 5.71
N HIS A 87 -2.25 14.22 6.76
CA HIS A 87 -1.24 15.22 7.14
C HIS A 87 -0.10 15.43 6.12
N PRO A 88 0.55 14.38 5.58
CA PRO A 88 1.56 14.58 4.54
C PRO A 88 0.96 14.95 3.17
N ARG A 89 -0.29 14.58 2.87
CA ARG A 89 -0.99 15.05 1.66
C ARG A 89 -1.29 16.54 1.71
N LEU A 90 -1.77 17.04 2.84
CA LEU A 90 -1.93 18.48 3.06
C LEU A 90 -0.59 19.23 2.95
N ASN A 91 0.52 18.62 3.38
CA ASN A 91 1.84 19.23 3.26
C ASN A 91 2.33 19.27 1.80
N LEU A 92 2.15 18.18 1.03
CA LEU A 92 2.50 18.16 -0.40
C LEU A 92 1.62 19.09 -1.24
N ASP A 93 0.33 19.16 -0.94
CA ASP A 93 -0.60 20.09 -1.56
C ASP A 93 -0.29 21.56 -1.16
N TYR A 94 0.21 21.79 0.06
CA TYR A 94 0.73 23.09 0.51
C TYR A 94 2.04 23.47 -0.21
N PHE A 95 2.94 22.52 -0.48
CA PHE A 95 4.12 22.75 -1.31
C PHE A 95 3.76 23.08 -2.75
N ARG A 96 2.78 22.38 -3.32
CA ARG A 96 2.27 22.65 -4.67
C ARG A 96 1.62 24.03 -4.74
N SER A 97 0.80 24.37 -3.75
CA SER A 97 0.16 25.69 -3.66
C SER A 97 1.21 26.80 -3.52
N ASN A 98 2.29 26.62 -2.74
CA ASN A 98 3.35 27.62 -2.58
C ASN A 98 4.23 27.78 -3.82
N LEU A 99 4.49 26.70 -4.56
CA LEU A 99 5.16 26.74 -5.87
C LEU A 99 4.29 27.47 -6.90
N ASP A 100 3.00 27.12 -6.95
CA ASP A 100 2.05 27.77 -7.84
C ASP A 100 1.87 29.26 -7.45
N GLN A 101 1.86 29.60 -6.15
CA GLN A 101 1.80 30.99 -5.67
C GLN A 101 3.06 31.78 -6.00
N THR A 102 4.25 31.17 -5.92
CA THR A 102 5.51 31.83 -6.32
C THR A 102 5.59 32.02 -7.83
N GLU A 103 5.09 31.07 -8.62
CA GLU A 103 4.96 31.21 -10.08
C GLU A 103 3.95 32.32 -10.47
N ILE A 104 2.80 32.39 -9.79
CA ILE A 104 1.78 33.44 -9.96
C ILE A 104 2.27 34.82 -9.50
N ASN A 105 3.17 34.92 -8.52
CA ASN A 105 3.74 36.20 -8.08
C ASN A 105 4.88 36.69 -8.99
N LEU A 106 5.55 35.80 -9.72
CA LEU A 106 6.61 36.14 -10.68
C LEU A 106 6.05 36.52 -12.06
N ARG A 107 4.93 35.92 -12.48
CA ARG A 107 4.31 36.14 -13.79
C ARG A 107 3.93 37.59 -14.09
N PRO A 108 3.27 38.35 -13.17
CA PRO A 108 2.90 39.73 -13.43
C PRO A 108 4.12 40.63 -13.56
N ASN A 109 5.21 40.34 -12.84
CA ASN A 109 6.43 41.15 -12.90
C ASN A 109 7.16 40.99 -14.23
N LEU A 110 7.13 39.80 -14.84
CA LEU A 110 7.73 39.55 -16.15
C LEU A 110 6.93 40.25 -17.26
N ASP A 111 5.60 40.13 -17.22
CA ASP A 111 4.71 40.75 -18.21
C ASP A 111 4.71 42.29 -18.06
N GLN A 112 4.82 42.84 -16.84
CA GLN A 112 4.92 44.28 -16.61
C GLN A 112 6.29 44.86 -17.01
N THR A 113 7.37 44.09 -16.92
CA THR A 113 8.70 44.52 -17.39
C THR A 113 8.82 44.45 -18.90
N GLU A 114 8.21 43.46 -19.55
CA GLU A 114 8.21 43.34 -21.02
C GLU A 114 7.47 44.50 -21.71
N ILE A 115 6.38 44.99 -21.10
CA ILE A 115 5.56 46.08 -21.67
C ILE A 115 6.18 47.48 -21.41
N ASN A 116 6.98 47.65 -20.35
CA ASN A 116 7.61 48.93 -20.00
C ASN A 116 8.99 49.17 -20.66
N LEU A 117 9.58 48.18 -21.34
CA LEU A 117 10.93 48.30 -21.94
C LEU A 117 10.95 48.74 -23.41
N ARG A 118 9.82 49.18 -23.94
CA ARG A 118 9.69 49.63 -25.34
C ARG A 118 9.22 51.10 -25.33
N PRO A 119 10.08 52.14 -25.38
CA PRO A 119 11.53 52.15 -25.64
C PRO A 119 12.28 53.33 -24.94
N ASP A 120 12.93 53.20 -23.78
CA ASP A 120 13.89 54.27 -23.35
C ASP A 120 14.79 53.98 -22.13
N LEU A 121 15.30 52.76 -21.94
CA LEU A 121 16.34 52.53 -20.93
C LEU A 121 17.56 51.90 -21.59
N GLN A 122 18.62 52.71 -21.69
CA GLN A 122 19.98 52.22 -21.83
C GLN A 122 20.27 51.31 -20.62
N ILE A 123 20.06 50.00 -20.78
CA ILE A 123 20.50 49.00 -19.80
C ILE A 123 22.00 48.82 -20.01
N THR A 124 22.80 49.65 -19.36
CA THR A 124 24.23 49.42 -19.17
C THR A 124 24.44 48.63 -17.88
N ASN A 125 23.85 47.45 -17.76
CA ASN A 125 24.31 46.51 -16.74
C ASN A 125 25.67 46.00 -17.23
N SER A 126 26.73 46.22 -16.46
CA SER A 126 28.02 45.65 -16.82
C SER A 126 27.93 44.12 -16.74
N GLU A 127 28.70 43.43 -17.56
CA GLU A 127 28.78 41.96 -17.55
C GLU A 127 29.11 41.43 -16.14
N ASP A 128 29.87 42.20 -15.36
CA ASP A 128 30.22 41.91 -13.97
C ASP A 128 29.00 41.92 -13.03
N GLU A 129 28.06 42.85 -13.22
CA GLU A 129 26.84 42.92 -12.40
C GLU A 129 25.91 41.73 -12.69
N ILE A 130 25.81 41.33 -13.96
CA ILE A 130 25.05 40.14 -14.36
C ILE A 130 25.70 38.89 -13.77
N ASN A 131 27.02 38.75 -13.88
CA ASN A 131 27.77 37.62 -13.31
C ASN A 131 27.64 37.54 -11.79
N ALA A 132 27.68 38.68 -11.08
CA ALA A 132 27.48 38.73 -9.64
C ALA A 132 26.09 38.24 -9.24
N ARG A 133 25.04 38.70 -9.93
CA ARG A 133 23.65 38.29 -9.67
C ARG A 133 23.41 36.82 -9.98
N VAL A 134 23.98 36.30 -11.07
CA VAL A 134 23.89 34.87 -11.42
C VAL A 134 24.60 34.02 -10.36
N LYS A 135 25.78 34.44 -9.92
CA LYS A 135 26.52 33.74 -8.86
C LYS A 135 25.74 33.71 -7.54
N GLU A 136 25.23 34.86 -7.11
CA GLU A 136 24.42 34.97 -5.89
C GLU A 136 23.16 34.11 -5.97
N ALA A 137 22.42 34.17 -7.08
CA ALA A 137 21.24 33.34 -7.28
C ALA A 137 21.57 31.83 -7.27
N THR A 138 22.71 31.45 -7.84
CA THR A 138 23.16 30.05 -7.86
C THR A 138 23.51 29.57 -6.46
N GLU A 139 24.25 30.37 -5.69
CA GLU A 139 24.61 30.07 -4.30
C GLU A 139 23.37 30.00 -3.40
N ALA A 140 22.43 30.93 -3.54
CA ALA A 140 21.16 30.92 -2.81
C ALA A 140 20.33 29.67 -3.13
N MET A 141 20.26 29.26 -4.40
CA MET A 141 19.58 28.02 -4.79
C MET A 141 20.25 26.79 -4.17
N HIS A 142 21.58 26.72 -4.19
CA HIS A 142 22.33 25.61 -3.61
C HIS A 142 22.10 25.51 -2.10
N GLN A 143 22.14 26.64 -1.40
CA GLN A 143 21.90 26.69 0.03
C GLN A 143 20.48 26.22 0.38
N ARG A 144 19.48 26.74 -0.34
CA ARG A 144 18.08 26.34 -0.15
C ARG A 144 17.88 24.85 -0.44
N PHE A 145 18.55 24.30 -1.45
CA PHE A 145 18.48 22.88 -1.76
C PHE A 145 19.07 22.03 -0.62
N ILE A 146 20.21 22.43 -0.06
CA ILE A 146 20.84 21.72 1.07
C ILE A 146 19.93 21.75 2.30
N GLU A 147 19.41 22.93 2.66
CA GLU A 147 18.54 23.11 3.81
C GLU A 147 17.26 22.27 3.68
N THR A 148 16.56 22.39 2.55
CA THR A 148 15.33 21.61 2.30
C THR A 148 15.58 20.10 2.28
N THR A 149 16.72 19.65 1.75
CA THR A 149 17.11 18.24 1.78
C THR A 149 17.35 17.77 3.21
N GLN A 150 18.02 18.58 4.03
CA GLN A 150 18.32 18.25 5.42
C GLN A 150 17.06 18.20 6.29
N GLU A 151 16.15 19.16 6.13
CA GLU A 151 14.85 19.18 6.80
C GLU A 151 14.00 17.96 6.44
N THR A 152 13.97 17.61 5.15
CA THR A 152 13.24 16.44 4.66
C THR A 152 13.80 15.16 5.26
N LEU A 153 15.13 15.00 5.28
CA LEU A 153 15.77 13.83 5.86
C LEU A 153 15.48 13.70 7.36
N ASN A 154 15.53 14.81 8.10
CA ASN A 154 15.22 14.83 9.53
C ASN A 154 13.76 14.44 9.79
N SER A 155 12.83 14.94 8.98
CA SER A 155 11.40 14.61 9.09
C SER A 155 11.15 13.12 8.80
N ILE A 156 11.77 12.58 7.76
CA ILE A 156 11.67 11.15 7.42
C ILE A 156 12.20 10.29 8.56
N LYS A 157 13.36 10.67 9.13
CA LYS A 157 13.95 9.95 10.26
C LYS A 157 13.01 9.94 11.47
N GLN A 158 12.51 11.09 11.88
CA GLN A 158 11.58 11.20 13.01
C GLN A 158 10.30 10.38 12.79
N GLN A 159 9.74 10.43 11.58
CA GLN A 159 8.56 9.65 11.24
C GLN A 159 8.84 8.15 11.35
N LYS A 160 9.99 7.68 10.86
CA LYS A 160 10.37 6.27 10.92
C LYS A 160 10.67 5.79 12.34
N ASP A 161 11.27 6.64 13.17
CA ASP A 161 11.48 6.34 14.59
C ASP A 161 10.15 6.22 15.35
N ALA A 162 9.18 7.09 15.05
CA ALA A 162 7.84 7.00 15.61
C ALA A 162 7.09 5.73 15.17
N GLU A 163 7.14 5.40 13.88
CA GLU A 163 6.53 4.19 13.30
C GLU A 163 7.12 2.92 13.94
N CYS A 164 8.45 2.85 14.09
CA CYS A 164 9.15 1.74 14.73
C CYS A 164 8.71 1.55 16.19
N ASN A 165 8.63 2.64 16.95
CA ASN A 165 8.17 2.61 18.33
C ASN A 165 6.73 2.12 18.46
N GLN A 166 5.85 2.56 17.56
CA GLN A 166 4.46 2.13 17.55
C GLN A 166 4.34 0.62 17.25
N ILE A 167 5.08 0.12 16.26
CA ILE A 167 5.12 -1.31 15.93
C ILE A 167 5.60 -2.13 17.14
N ARG A 168 6.66 -1.67 17.81
CA ARG A 168 7.19 -2.33 19.01
C ARG A 168 6.15 -2.43 20.12
N LEU A 169 5.40 -1.36 20.38
CA LEU A 169 4.33 -1.34 21.38
C LEU A 169 3.17 -2.26 21.01
N ASP A 170 2.73 -2.22 19.75
CA ASP A 170 1.65 -3.09 19.26
C ASP A 170 2.03 -4.57 19.38
N MET A 171 3.25 -4.93 18.97
CA MET A 171 3.74 -6.30 19.13
C MET A 171 3.80 -6.74 20.59
N ALA A 172 4.25 -5.87 21.50
CA ALA A 172 4.31 -6.17 22.93
C ALA A 172 2.91 -6.36 23.55
N HIS A 173 1.94 -5.54 23.12
CA HIS A 173 0.55 -5.69 23.55
C HIS A 173 -0.05 -6.98 23.02
N LYS A 174 0.13 -7.27 21.72
CA LYS A 174 -0.37 -8.48 21.08
C LYS A 174 0.24 -9.75 21.67
N SER A 175 1.54 -9.76 21.96
CA SER A 175 2.22 -10.90 22.58
C SER A 175 1.73 -11.14 24.00
N ARG A 176 1.55 -10.07 24.79
CA ARG A 176 0.95 -10.17 26.14
C ARG A 176 -0.45 -10.76 26.09
N ASN A 177 -1.30 -10.26 25.19
CA ASN A 177 -2.68 -10.75 25.06
C ASN A 177 -2.73 -12.21 24.59
N LEU A 178 -1.87 -12.60 23.64
CA LEU A 178 -1.77 -13.99 23.19
C LEU A 178 -1.31 -14.91 24.32
N PHE A 179 -0.30 -14.49 25.08
CA PHE A 179 0.21 -15.23 26.23
C PHE A 179 -0.89 -15.40 27.29
N GLU A 180 -1.56 -14.31 27.67
CA GLU A 180 -2.64 -14.36 28.66
C GLU A 180 -3.78 -15.27 28.20
N HIS A 181 -4.21 -15.15 26.93
CA HIS A 181 -5.27 -16.01 26.39
C HIS A 181 -4.88 -17.49 26.41
N THR A 182 -3.64 -17.80 26.01
CA THR A 182 -3.12 -19.17 25.99
C THR A 182 -2.98 -19.72 27.41
N LEU A 183 -2.48 -18.92 28.34
CA LEU A 183 -2.36 -19.31 29.75
C LEU A 183 -3.74 -19.57 30.37
N LYS A 184 -4.71 -18.69 30.15
CA LYS A 184 -6.10 -18.89 30.59
C LYS A 184 -6.70 -20.17 30.02
N LYS A 185 -6.38 -20.51 28.76
CA LYS A 185 -6.81 -21.78 28.15
C LYS A 185 -6.20 -22.98 28.90
N TYR A 186 -4.88 -23.00 29.11
CA TYR A 186 -4.20 -24.11 29.78
C TYR A 186 -4.56 -24.28 31.27
N ILE A 187 -4.95 -23.20 31.93
CA ILE A 187 -5.50 -23.27 33.29
C ILE A 187 -6.91 -23.90 33.24
N ARG A 188 -7.73 -23.55 32.26
CA ARG A 188 -9.12 -24.04 32.14
C ARG A 188 -9.20 -25.51 31.74
N ASP A 189 -8.31 -25.98 30.88
CA ASP A 189 -8.32 -27.37 30.39
C ASP A 189 -7.58 -28.35 31.30
N GLY A 190 -7.00 -27.87 32.41
CA GLY A 190 -6.31 -28.72 33.37
C GLY A 190 -4.83 -28.95 33.07
N THR A 191 -4.33 -28.50 31.92
CA THR A 191 -2.95 -28.78 31.46
C THR A 191 -1.90 -28.30 32.48
N ILE A 192 -2.08 -27.10 33.05
CA ILE A 192 -1.15 -26.56 34.06
C ILE A 192 -1.12 -27.43 35.32
N TYR A 193 -2.27 -27.94 35.78
CA TYR A 193 -2.36 -28.79 36.98
C TYR A 193 -1.65 -30.12 36.77
N ASN A 194 -1.87 -30.74 35.61
CA ASN A 194 -1.18 -31.99 35.24
C ASN A 194 0.34 -31.79 35.21
N LEU A 195 0.80 -30.64 34.70
CA LEU A 195 2.22 -30.30 34.67
C LEU A 195 2.82 -30.11 36.07
N ILE A 196 2.11 -29.41 36.96
CA ILE A 196 2.53 -29.23 38.35
C ILE A 196 2.62 -30.59 39.05
N HIS A 197 1.60 -31.43 38.91
CA HIS A 197 1.59 -32.75 39.53
C HIS A 197 2.77 -33.62 39.08
N LEU A 198 3.10 -33.61 37.77
CA LEU A 198 4.27 -34.31 37.24
C LEU A 198 5.60 -33.77 37.78
N LEU A 199 5.67 -32.48 38.13
CA LEU A 199 6.85 -31.89 38.75
C LEU A 199 6.96 -32.33 40.22
N GLU A 200 5.86 -32.29 40.97
CA GLU A 200 5.78 -32.75 42.37
C GLU A 200 6.21 -34.22 42.51
N GLU A 201 5.76 -35.09 41.58
CA GLU A 201 6.18 -36.50 41.54
C GLU A 201 7.69 -36.66 41.31
N LYS A 202 8.31 -35.71 40.59
CA LYS A 202 9.72 -35.79 40.19
C LYS A 202 10.67 -35.19 41.23
N ASP A 203 10.28 -34.08 41.87
CA ASP A 203 11.12 -33.32 42.79
C ASP A 203 10.72 -33.47 44.27
N GLY A 204 9.57 -34.08 44.57
CA GLY A 204 9.04 -34.27 45.91
C GLY A 204 8.62 -32.96 46.60
N THR A 205 8.61 -31.84 45.88
CA THR A 205 8.27 -30.52 46.41
C THR A 205 6.81 -30.24 46.13
N LEU A 206 6.00 -30.04 47.18
CA LEU A 206 4.59 -29.69 47.03
C LEU A 206 4.45 -28.22 46.62
N TYR A 207 3.80 -27.95 45.49
CA TYR A 207 3.56 -26.59 45.03
C TYR A 207 2.23 -26.05 45.61
N PRO A 208 2.06 -24.71 45.72
CA PRO A 208 0.85 -24.12 46.26
C PRO A 208 -0.40 -24.50 45.45
N ASP A 209 -1.52 -24.75 46.14
CA ASP A 209 -2.78 -25.11 45.49
C ASP A 209 -3.28 -23.96 44.61
N THR A 210 -3.22 -24.19 43.30
CA THR A 210 -3.65 -23.24 42.26
C THR A 210 -5.12 -23.43 41.87
N SER A 211 -5.86 -24.35 42.49
CA SER A 211 -7.26 -24.67 42.17
C SER A 211 -8.19 -23.44 42.25
N LEU A 212 -7.88 -22.47 43.11
CA LEU A 212 -8.57 -21.18 43.24
C LEU A 212 -8.54 -20.31 41.96
N LEU A 213 -7.54 -20.49 41.08
CA LEU A 213 -7.43 -19.75 39.82
C LEU A 213 -8.53 -20.11 38.82
N THR A 214 -8.95 -21.39 38.77
CA THR A 214 -10.06 -21.81 37.90
C THR A 214 -11.38 -21.17 38.31
N HIS A 215 -11.68 -21.10 39.61
CA HIS A 215 -12.91 -20.52 40.14
C HIS A 215 -13.04 -19.02 39.81
N LYS A 216 -11.94 -18.26 39.88
CA LYS A 216 -11.92 -16.85 39.47
C LYS A 216 -12.13 -16.69 37.96
N LEU A 217 -11.43 -17.47 37.13
CA LEU A 217 -11.54 -17.42 35.66
C LEU A 217 -12.89 -17.89 35.10
N ARG A 218 -13.66 -18.68 35.86
CA ARG A 218 -15.03 -19.12 35.50
C ARG A 218 -16.07 -18.05 35.81
N ARG A 219 -15.85 -17.18 36.80
CA ARG A 219 -16.77 -16.09 37.19
C ARG A 219 -16.74 -14.91 36.22
N GLU A 220 -15.60 -14.62 35.59
CA GLU A 220 -15.47 -13.55 34.57
C GLU A 220 -16.34 -13.77 33.31
N LYS A 221 -16.84 -14.99 33.06
CA LYS A 221 -17.69 -15.30 31.90
C LYS A 221 -19.17 -14.89 32.05
N LYS A 222 -19.59 -14.43 33.23
CA LYS A 222 -21.00 -14.15 33.56
C LYS A 222 -21.39 -12.66 33.57
N ASN A 223 -20.47 -11.75 33.23
CA ASN A 223 -20.74 -10.32 33.09
C ASN A 223 -20.48 -9.87 31.65
#